data_AF-A0A1E9VKH6-F1
#
_entry.id   AF-A0A1E9VKH6-F1
#
_cell.length_a   1.000
_cell.length_b   1.000
_cell.length_c   1.000
_cell.angle_alpha   90.00
_cell.angle_beta   90.00
_cell.angle_gamma   90.00
#
_symmetry.space_group_name_H-M   'P 1'
#
loop_
_entity.id
_entity.type
_entity.pdbx_description
1 polymer ?
#
loop_
_entity_poly.entity_id
_entity_poly.type
_entity_poly.pdbx_seq_one_letter_code
_entity_poly.pdbx_strand_id
1 'polypeptide(L)' 'MELKFVVPDMAETFGKIRYAGEGEVLTEGYGRNTTVIGRSYHLYSSKQRADDIEVVVAAEAGEKDFDQDQPLK' A
#
# COMPACT_ATOMS: atom_id res chain seq x y z
N MET A 1 22.04 11.63 -14.59
CA MET A 1 20.68 11.51 -15.14
C MET A 1 19.75 11.63 -13.94
N GLU A 2 19.02 12.74 -13.79
CA GLU A 2 18.09 12.90 -12.67
C GLU A 2 16.82 12.11 -12.95
N LEU A 3 16.51 11.14 -12.10
CA LEU A 3 15.21 10.46 -12.12
C LEU A 3 14.17 11.48 -11.67
N LYS A 4 13.44 12.06 -12.64
CA LYS A 4 12.20 12.79 -12.33
C LYS A 4 11.26 11.78 -11.68
N PHE A 5 10.76 12.10 -10.49
CA PHE A 5 9.69 11.33 -9.86
C PHE A 5 8.52 11.25 -10.85
N VAL A 6 8.31 10.06 -11.43
CA VAL A 6 7.13 9.79 -12.24
C VAL A 6 6.04 9.41 -11.27
N VAL A 7 5.04 10.29 -11.12
CA VAL A 7 3.80 9.94 -10.44
C VAL A 7 2.94 9.21 -11.49
N PRO A 8 2.69 7.91 -11.35
CA PRO A 8 1.83 7.20 -12.29
C PRO A 8 0.40 7.72 -12.18
N ASP A 9 -0.30 7.83 -13.32
CA ASP A 9 -1.75 7.94 -13.28
C ASP A 9 -2.31 6.59 -12.80
N MET A 10 -3.05 6.60 -11.69
CA MET A 10 -3.52 5.37 -11.04
C MET A 10 -4.49 4.57 -11.92
N ALA A 11 -5.37 5.24 -12.65
CA ALA A 11 -6.36 4.59 -13.51
C ALA A 11 -5.73 4.06 -14.81
N GLU A 12 -4.77 4.79 -15.38
CA GLU A 12 -4.05 4.34 -16.56
C GLU A 12 -3.07 3.22 -16.25
N THR A 13 -2.35 3.31 -15.13
CA THR A 13 -1.29 2.37 -14.76
C THR A 13 -1.85 1.09 -14.16
N PHE A 14 -2.76 1.21 -13.18
CA PHE A 14 -3.26 0.07 -12.41
C PHE A 14 -4.73 -0.29 -12.74
N GLY A 15 -5.51 0.65 -13.27
CA GLY A 15 -6.92 0.42 -13.54
C GLY A 15 -7.72 0.30 -12.24
N LYS A 16 -8.59 -0.71 -12.12
CA LYS A 16 -9.32 -0.98 -10.88
C LYS A 16 -8.43 -1.69 -9.87
N ILE A 17 -8.35 -1.12 -8.68
CA ILE A 17 -7.60 -1.65 -7.55
C ILE A 17 -8.58 -2.23 -6.53
N ARG A 18 -8.25 -3.40 -5.98
CA ARG A 18 -9.02 -4.05 -4.92
C ARG A 18 -8.11 -4.51 -3.79
N TYR A 19 -8.64 -4.51 -2.58
CA TYR A 19 -7.94 -5.01 -1.41
C TYR A 19 -7.72 -6.53 -1.49
N ALA A 20 -6.47 -6.96 -1.32
CA ALA A 20 -6.07 -8.37 -1.36
C ALA A 20 -5.74 -8.93 0.03
N GLY A 21 -5.24 -8.09 0.95
CA GLY A 21 -4.90 -8.50 2.30
C GLY A 21 -3.94 -7.54 3.01
N GLU A 22 -3.69 -7.82 4.29
CA GLU A 22 -2.71 -7.10 5.09
C GLU A 22 -1.29 -7.56 4.72
N GLY A 23 -0.35 -6.63 4.72
CA GLY A 23 1.07 -6.89 4.61
C GLY A 23 1.76 -6.73 5.97
N GLU A 24 2.92 -6.07 5.98
CA GLU A 24 3.76 -5.90 7.16
C GLU A 24 3.40 -4.64 7.97
N VAL A 25 3.55 -4.73 9.29
CA VAL A 25 3.52 -3.56 10.17
C VAL A 25 4.93 -2.99 10.25
N LEU A 26 5.12 -1.79 9.70
CA LEU A 26 6.40 -1.09 9.73
C LEU A 26 6.58 -0.41 11.07
N THR A 27 7.70 -0.71 11.73
CA THR A 27 8.04 -0.14 13.02
C THR A 27 9.43 0.48 13.00
N GLU A 28 9.60 1.60 13.71
CA GLU A 28 10.90 2.25 13.91
C GLU A 28 11.29 2.21 15.39
N GLY A 29 12.60 2.17 15.66
CA GLY A 29 13.18 2.19 17.00
C GLY A 29 13.83 0.87 17.42
N TYR A 30 14.15 0.73 18.71
CA TYR A 30 14.88 -0.43 19.23
C TYR A 30 14.44 -0.81 20.65
N GLY A 31 14.32 -2.12 20.89
CA GLY A 31 13.97 -2.67 22.20
C GLY A 31 12.56 -2.27 22.65
N ARG A 32 12.46 -1.54 23.78
CA ARG A 32 11.17 -1.06 24.31
C ARG A 32 10.67 0.23 23.65
N ASN A 33 11.53 0.91 22.89
CA ASN A 33 11.22 2.17 22.23
C ASN A 33 10.90 1.92 20.75
N THR A 34 9.98 0.99 20.48
CA THR A 34 9.51 0.70 19.12
C THR A 34 8.16 1.37 18.91
N THR A 35 8.00 2.10 17.81
CA THR A 35 6.75 2.75 17.42
C THR A 35 6.32 2.26 16.04
N VAL A 36 5.00 2.11 15.83
CA VAL A 36 4.45 1.80 14.50
C VAL A 36 4.50 3.06 13.65
N ILE A 37 5.18 3.00 12.52
CA ILE A 37 5.31 4.11 11.56
C ILE A 37 4.43 3.92 10.32
N GLY A 38 3.99 2.70 10.06
CA GLY A 38 3.07 2.42 8.96
C GLY A 38 2.61 0.97 8.93
N ARG A 39 1.71 0.69 8.00
CA ARG A 39 1.21 -0.65 7.68
C ARG A 39 1.18 -0.80 6.17
N SER A 40 1.65 -1.93 5.65
CA SER A 40 1.52 -2.25 4.24
C SER A 40 0.27 -3.09 3.97
N TYR A 41 -0.27 -2.95 2.76
CA TYR A 41 -1.43 -3.70 2.29
C TYR A 41 -1.18 -4.17 0.86
N HIS A 42 -1.61 -5.40 0.58
CA HIS A 42 -1.54 -5.99 -0.75
C HIS A 42 -2.80 -5.67 -1.53
N LEU A 43 -2.63 -5.31 -2.79
CA LEU A 43 -3.71 -4.89 -3.68
C LEU A 43 -3.68 -5.67 -5.00
N TYR A 44 -4.86 -5.96 -5.54
CA TYR A 44 -5.03 -6.53 -6.87
C TYR A 44 -5.33 -5.44 -7.90
N SER A 45 -4.56 -5.45 -8.99
CA SER A 45 -4.79 -4.58 -10.16
C SER A 45 -5.46 -5.34 -11.30
N SER A 46 -6.46 -4.70 -11.90
CA SER A 46 -7.14 -5.24 -13.08
C SER A 46 -6.27 -5.30 -14.35
N LYS A 47 -5.24 -4.46 -14.44
CA LYS A 47 -4.33 -4.35 -15.61
C LYS A 47 -3.03 -5.12 -15.40
N GLN A 48 -2.47 -5.04 -14.20
CA GLN A 48 -1.19 -5.62 -13.80
C GLN A 48 -1.44 -6.85 -12.92
N ARG A 49 -2.05 -7.88 -13.50
CA ARG A 49 -2.51 -9.08 -12.75
C ARG A 49 -1.37 -9.99 -12.24
N ALA A 50 -0.14 -9.75 -12.68
CA ALA A 50 1.03 -10.54 -12.31
C ALA A 50 1.99 -9.80 -11.36
N ASP A 51 1.68 -8.55 -11.02
CA ASP A 51 2.50 -7.72 -10.14
C ASP A 51 1.85 -7.67 -8.74
N ASP A 52 2.62 -8.02 -7.71
CA ASP A 52 2.21 -7.81 -6.33
C ASP A 52 2.31 -6.32 -6.02
N ILE A 53 1.16 -5.64 -5.92
CA ILE A 53 1.11 -4.24 -5.53
C ILE A 53 1.04 -4.17 -4.02
N GLU A 54 2.08 -3.60 -3.42
CA GLU A 54 2.11 -3.26 -2.00
C GLU A 54 1.99 -1.75 -1.83
N VAL A 55 1.09 -1.32 -0.96
CA VAL A 55 0.94 0.09 -0.57
C VAL A 55 1.21 0.23 0.92
N VAL A 56 2.13 1.12 1.25
CA VAL A 56 2.44 1.49 2.64
C VAL A 56 1.62 2.71 3.02
N VAL A 57 0.82 2.56 4.07
CA VAL A 57 0.06 3.65 4.67
C VAL A 57 0.76 4.08 5.96
N ALA A 58 1.05 5.37 6.10
CA ALA A 58 1.65 5.92 7.31
C ALA A 58 0.72 5.75 8.52
N ALA A 59 1.30 5.51 9.70
CA ALA A 59 0.53 5.32 10.93
C ALA A 59 -0.38 6.52 11.27
N GLU A 60 0.00 7.72 10.86
CA GLU A 60 -0.77 8.96 11.03
C GLU A 60 -2.12 8.94 10.30
N ALA A 61 -2.25 8.16 9.22
CA ALA A 61 -3.50 8.03 8.47
C ALA A 61 -4.54 7.12 9.17
N GLY A 62 -4.15 6.53 10.31
CA GLY A 62 -4.95 5.59 11.09
C GLY A 62 -4.99 4.18 10.48
N GLU A 63 -5.40 3.22 11.31
CA GLU A 63 -5.64 1.85 10.86
C GLU A 63 -6.83 1.81 9.89
N LYS A 64 -6.71 1.03 8.82
CA LYS A 64 -7.77 0.85 7.83
C LYS A 64 -8.23 -0.59 7.89
N ASP A 65 -9.49 -0.76 8.22
CA ASP A 65 -10.17 -2.04 8.13
C ASP A 65 -10.88 -2.09 6.78
N PHE A 66 -10.44 -3.01 5.91
CA PHE A 66 -10.95 -3.18 4.56
C PHE A 66 -11.57 -4.58 4.43
N ASP A 67 -12.75 -4.65 3.81
CA ASP A 67 -13.33 -5.94 3.45
C ASP A 67 -12.53 -6.61 2.32
N GLN A 68 -12.52 -7.94 2.30
CA GLN A 68 -11.89 -8.70 1.21
C GLN A 68 -12.48 -8.30 -0.16
N ASP A 69 -11.61 -8.05 -1.14
CA ASP A 69 -11.98 -7.60 -2.49
C ASP A 69 -12.67 -6.21 -2.54
N GLN A 70 -12.59 -5.42 -1.47
CA GLN A 70 -13.13 -4.07 -1.45
C GLN A 70 -12.48 -3.21 -2.54
N PRO A 71 -13.28 -2.52 -3.39
CA PRO A 71 -12.74 -1.60 -4.39
C PRO A 71 -12.14 -0.35 -3.73
N LEU A 72 -10.91 -0.01 -4.13
CA LEU A 72 -10.18 1.15 -3.61
C LEU A 72 -10.04 2.23 -4.69
N LYS A 73 -9.88 3.48 -4.25
CA LYS A 73 -9.74 4.67 -5.09
C LYS A 73 -8.57 5.52 -4.62
#